data_AF-A0A218P1U9-F1
#
_entry.id   AF-A0A218P1U9-F1
#
_cell.length_a   1.000
_cell.length_b   1.000
_cell.length_c   1.000
_cell.angle_alpha   90.00
_cell.angle_beta   90.00
_cell.angle_gamma   90.00
#
_symmetry.space_group_name_H-M   'P 1'
#
loop_
_entity.id
_entity.type
_entity.pdbx_description
1 polymer ?
#
loop_
_entity_poly.entity_id
_entity_poly.type
_entity_poly.pdbx_seq_one_letter_code
_entity_poly.pdbx_strand_id
1 'polypeptide(L)'
;MGDALPISVTQNVEIRRDGLMVVKRLLLRALNGNQVLILRRINGKHRSLNALLEDISRSTGKPISTLKLNARILKELGLIDYGEKNIPKPVELTEHGKLVLKILEVVE
;
A
#
# COMPACT_ATOMS: atom_id res chain seq x y z
N MET A 1 -7.22 -41.59 12.04
CA MET A 1 -7.57 -40.37 11.29
C MET A 1 -6.76 -39.25 11.92
N GLY A 2 -5.65 -38.87 11.28
CA GLY A 2 -4.67 -37.96 11.88
C GLY A 2 -5.00 -36.53 11.52
N ASP A 3 -5.39 -35.73 12.51
CA ASP A 3 -5.47 -34.28 12.37
C ASP A 3 -4.07 -33.71 12.57
N ALA A 4 -3.46 -33.24 11.48
CA ALA A 4 -2.23 -32.47 11.57
C ALA A 4 -2.57 -31.12 12.21
N LEU A 5 -1.99 -30.86 13.38
CA LEU A 5 -2.07 -29.55 14.04
C LEU A 5 -1.50 -28.46 13.11
N PRO A 6 -2.10 -27.26 13.08
CA PRO A 6 -1.56 -26.16 12.31
C PRO A 6 -0.15 -25.80 12.82
N ILE A 7 0.83 -25.79 11.92
CA ILE A 7 2.20 -25.39 12.24
C ILE A 7 2.19 -23.87 12.43
N SER A 8 2.26 -23.40 13.67
CA SER A 8 2.62 -22.01 13.97
C SER A 8 4.08 -21.80 13.63
N VAL A 9 4.36 -21.28 12.44
CA VAL A 9 5.70 -20.80 12.08
C VAL A 9 5.85 -19.40 12.66
N THR A 10 6.33 -19.30 13.89
CA THR A 10 6.77 -18.04 14.50
C THR A 10 8.29 -17.98 14.44
N GLN A 11 8.84 -17.98 13.22
CA GLN A 11 10.25 -17.66 13.04
C GLN A 11 10.37 -16.15 12.80
N ASN A 12 10.97 -15.44 13.75
CA ASN A 12 11.43 -14.07 13.52
C ASN A 12 12.56 -14.12 12.47
N VAL A 13 12.23 -13.73 11.24
CA VAL A 13 13.23 -13.58 10.18
C VAL A 13 13.92 -12.24 10.39
N GLU A 14 15.16 -12.26 10.86
CA GLU A 14 16.00 -11.07 10.90
C GLU A 14 16.45 -10.72 9.48
N ILE A 15 15.90 -9.64 8.92
CA ILE A 15 16.32 -9.14 7.60
C ILE A 15 17.45 -8.14 7.79
N ARG A 16 18.66 -8.53 7.36
CA ARG A 16 19.82 -7.64 7.30
C ARG A 16 19.55 -6.45 6.37
N ARG A 17 20.24 -5.32 6.57
CA ARG A 17 20.02 -4.07 5.82
C ARG A 17 20.17 -4.25 4.30
N ASP A 18 21.15 -5.04 3.86
CA ASP A 18 21.35 -5.44 2.46
C ASP A 18 20.16 -6.24 1.90
N GLY A 19 19.61 -7.17 2.69
CA GLY A 19 18.38 -7.88 2.36
C GLY A 19 17.19 -6.94 2.17
N LEU A 20 17.05 -5.95 3.04
CA LEU A 20 15.98 -4.94 2.94
C LEU A 20 16.09 -4.10 1.66
N MET A 21 17.31 -3.77 1.23
CA MET A 21 17.57 -3.09 -0.03
C MET A 21 17.18 -3.94 -1.25
N VAL A 22 17.39 -5.25 -1.20
CA VAL A 22 16.93 -6.17 -2.26
C VAL A 22 15.39 -6.17 -2.33
N VAL A 23 14.71 -6.30 -1.18
CA VAL A 23 13.24 -6.27 -1.11
C VAL A 23 12.68 -4.94 -1.62
N LYS A 24 13.28 -3.81 -1.25
CA LYS A 24 12.92 -2.48 -1.78
C LYS A 24 12.96 -2.45 -3.30
N ARG A 25 14.02 -2.97 -3.92
CA ARG A 25 14.14 -3.03 -5.39
C ARG A 25 13.09 -3.92 -6.04
N LEU A 26 12.73 -5.04 -5.40
CA LEU A 26 11.65 -5.91 -5.89
C LEU A 26 10.30 -5.22 -5.81
N LEU A 27 9.99 -4.55 -4.70
CA LEU A 27 8.75 -3.78 -4.53
C LEU A 27 8.64 -2.64 -5.55
N LEU A 28 9.74 -1.92 -5.83
CA LEU A 28 9.75 -0.86 -6.85
C LEU A 28 9.58 -1.38 -8.29
N ARG A 29 9.82 -2.67 -8.55
CA ARG A 29 9.49 -3.30 -9.84
C ARG A 29 8.04 -3.77 -9.91
N ALA A 30 7.48 -4.23 -8.78
CA ALA A 30 6.10 -4.68 -8.70
C ALA A 30 5.10 -3.51 -8.64
N LEU A 31 5.48 -2.42 -7.97
CA LEU A 31 4.67 -1.23 -7.80
C LEU A 31 5.06 -0.15 -8.80
N ASN A 32 4.11 0.33 -9.58
CA ASN A 32 4.34 1.46 -10.48
C ASN A 32 4.40 2.80 -9.71
N GLY A 33 4.92 3.84 -10.37
CA GLY A 33 5.10 5.16 -9.74
C GLY A 33 3.81 5.81 -9.23
N ASN A 34 2.64 5.51 -9.81
CA ASN A 34 1.36 6.03 -9.34
C ASN A 34 0.90 5.34 -8.05
N GLN A 35 1.14 4.02 -7.94
CA GLN A 35 0.86 3.27 -6.71
C GLN A 35 1.73 3.76 -5.55
N VAL A 36 3.03 3.93 -5.80
CA VAL A 36 3.95 4.48 -4.79
C VAL A 36 3.54 5.89 -4.38
N LEU A 37 3.13 6.73 -5.34
CA LEU A 37 2.64 8.08 -5.07
C LEU A 37 1.38 8.07 -4.19
N ILE A 38 0.40 7.20 -4.49
CA ILE A 38 -0.82 7.07 -3.68
C ILE A 38 -0.47 6.64 -2.26
N LEU A 39 0.37 5.60 -2.09
CA LEU A 39 0.79 5.11 -0.77
C LEU A 39 1.42 6.23 0.08
N ARG A 40 2.31 7.03 -0.52
CA ARG A 40 2.98 8.16 0.16
C ARG A 40 2.05 9.32 0.51
N ARG A 41 0.92 9.45 -0.18
CA ARG A 41 -0.03 10.57 0.01
C ARG A 41 -1.11 10.27 1.05
N ILE A 42 -1.32 9.01 1.42
CA ILE A 42 -2.26 8.63 2.48
C ILE A 42 -1.66 9.01 3.83
N ASN A 43 -2.28 9.99 4.49
CA ASN A 43 -1.83 10.53 5.78
C ASN A 43 -2.99 10.76 6.77
N GLY A 44 -4.17 10.16 6.50
CA GLY A 44 -5.36 10.31 7.33
C GLY A 44 -6.11 11.64 7.20
N LYS A 45 -5.64 12.59 6.37
CA LYS A 45 -6.30 13.90 6.21
C LYS A 45 -7.50 13.87 5.25
N HIS A 46 -7.53 12.93 4.31
CA HIS A 46 -8.58 12.86 3.29
C HIS A 46 -9.74 11.98 3.77
N ARG A 47 -10.94 12.56 3.78
CA ARG A 47 -12.18 11.88 4.24
C ARG A 47 -12.72 10.82 3.27
N SER A 48 -12.18 10.74 2.05
CA SER A 48 -12.56 9.75 1.04
C SER A 48 -11.43 9.52 0.05
N LEU A 49 -11.50 8.40 -0.68
CA LEU A 49 -10.58 8.12 -1.77
C LEU A 49 -10.64 9.21 -2.86
N ASN A 50 -11.84 9.64 -3.26
CA ASN A 50 -11.98 10.65 -4.31
C ASN A 50 -11.29 11.97 -3.94
N ALA A 51 -11.42 12.41 -2.69
CA ALA A 51 -10.74 13.62 -2.22
C ALA A 51 -9.21 13.51 -2.32
N LEU A 52 -8.66 12.35 -1.95
CA LEU A 52 -7.23 12.06 -2.10
C LEU A 52 -6.81 12.07 -3.58
N LEU A 53 -7.54 11.36 -4.44
CA LEU A 53 -7.17 11.24 -5.86
C LEU A 53 -7.30 12.56 -6.62
N GLU A 54 -8.27 13.39 -6.26
CA GLU A 54 -8.39 14.75 -6.80
C GLU A 54 -7.21 15.63 -6.40
N ASP A 55 -6.79 15.58 -5.15
CA ASP A 55 -5.61 16.30 -4.67
C ASP A 55 -4.32 15.86 -5.38
N ILE A 56 -4.15 14.55 -5.56
CA ILE A 56 -3.03 14.00 -6.34
C ILE A 56 -3.12 14.45 -7.79
N SER A 57 -4.28 14.35 -8.42
CA SER A 57 -4.49 14.74 -9.81
C SER A 57 -4.18 16.21 -10.04
N ARG A 58 -4.68 17.11 -9.17
CA ARG A 58 -4.40 18.55 -9.22
C ARG A 58 -2.91 18.84 -9.05
N SER A 59 -2.22 18.15 -8.13
CA SER A 59 -0.82 18.41 -7.84
C SER A 59 0.16 17.79 -8.84
N THR A 60 -0.24 16.78 -9.62
CA THR A 60 0.68 16.08 -10.54
C THR A 60 0.21 15.99 -11.99
N GLY A 61 -0.97 16.52 -12.33
CA GLY A 61 -1.57 16.41 -13.67
C GLY A 61 -1.96 14.98 -14.10
N LYS A 62 -2.00 14.02 -13.17
CA LYS A 62 -2.31 12.62 -13.50
C LYS A 62 -3.82 12.43 -13.68
N PRO A 63 -4.28 11.69 -14.70
CA PRO A 63 -5.72 11.45 -14.89
C PRO A 63 -6.36 10.73 -13.70
N ILE A 64 -7.55 11.18 -13.29
CA ILE A 64 -8.32 10.57 -12.20
C ILE A 64 -8.63 9.10 -12.47
N SER A 65 -8.96 8.74 -13.72
CA SER A 65 -9.23 7.35 -14.13
C SER A 65 -8.02 6.44 -13.88
N THR A 66 -6.82 6.90 -14.25
CA THR A 66 -5.56 6.21 -13.96
C THR A 66 -5.35 6.05 -12.47
N LEU A 67 -5.56 7.09 -11.67
CA LEU A 67 -5.39 7.04 -10.22
C LEU A 67 -6.41 6.09 -9.55
N LYS A 68 -7.66 6.06 -10.03
CA LYS A 68 -8.71 5.15 -9.54
C LYS A 68 -8.36 3.69 -9.80
N LEU A 69 -7.85 3.36 -11.00
CA LEU A 69 -7.39 2.01 -11.30
C LEU A 69 -6.26 1.59 -10.34
N ASN A 70 -5.30 2.48 -10.10
CA ASN A 70 -4.19 2.19 -9.19
C ASN A 70 -4.64 2.02 -7.74
N ALA A 71 -5.56 2.85 -7.26
CA ALA A 71 -6.13 2.72 -5.92
C ALA A 71 -6.91 1.40 -5.76
N ARG A 72 -7.66 0.99 -6.79
CA ARG A 72 -8.35 -0.30 -6.79
C ARG A 72 -7.36 -1.47 -6.68
N ILE A 73 -6.30 -1.47 -7.48
CA ILE A 73 -5.25 -2.51 -7.41
C ILE A 73 -4.60 -2.52 -6.02
N LEU A 74 -4.31 -1.35 -5.43
CA LEU A 74 -3.76 -1.28 -4.07
C LEU A 74 -4.70 -1.85 -3.00
N LYS A 75 -6.02 -1.67 -3.16
CA LYS A 75 -7.02 -2.27 -2.28
C LYS A 75 -7.11 -3.78 -2.46
N GLU A 76 -7.08 -4.26 -3.70
CA GLU A 76 -7.06 -5.70 -4.04
C GLU A 76 -5.81 -6.39 -3.49
N LEU A 77 -4.66 -5.71 -3.48
CA LEU A 77 -3.42 -6.17 -2.85
C LEU A 77 -3.43 -6.07 -1.31
N GLY A 78 -4.48 -5.49 -0.72
CA GLY A 78 -4.59 -5.30 0.72
C GLY A 78 -3.63 -4.26 1.30
N LEU A 79 -3.11 -3.33 0.50
CA LEU A 79 -2.17 -2.28 0.94
C LEU A 79 -2.90 -1.02 1.44
N ILE A 80 -4.08 -0.75 0.89
CA ILE A 80 -4.93 0.35 1.33
C ILE A 80 -6.34 -0.15 1.57
N ASP A 81 -7.08 0.58 2.40
CA ASP A 81 -8.52 0.37 2.56
C ASP A 81 -9.26 1.72 2.46
N TYR A 82 -10.49 1.64 1.99
CA TYR A 82 -11.40 2.78 1.87
C TYR A 82 -12.84 2.29 1.70
N GLY A 83 -13.78 3.09 2.15
CA GLY A 83 -15.20 2.74 2.10
C GLY A 83 -15.81 2.89 0.72
N GLU A 84 -16.97 2.27 0.56
CA GLU A 84 -17.79 2.39 -0.64
C GLU A 84 -18.89 3.44 -0.45
N LYS A 85 -19.63 3.75 -1.52
CA LYS A 85 -20.69 4.77 -1.49
C LYS A 85 -21.71 4.53 -0.37
N ASN A 86 -22.02 3.27 -0.09
CA ASN A 86 -23.04 2.89 0.90
C ASN A 86 -22.46 2.68 2.30
N ILE A 87 -21.13 2.55 2.42
CA ILE A 87 -20.41 2.35 3.70
C ILE A 87 -19.17 3.25 3.67
N PRO A 88 -19.34 4.57 3.88
CA PRO A 88 -18.25 5.52 3.74
C PRO A 88 -17.20 5.29 4.85
N LYS A 89 -15.94 5.23 4.43
CA LYS A 89 -14.77 5.14 5.31
C LYS A 89 -13.63 5.96 4.68
N PRO A 90 -12.84 6.68 5.49
CA PRO A 90 -11.62 7.34 5.04
C PRO A 90 -10.66 6.39 4.32
N VAL A 91 -9.78 6.96 3.50
CA VAL A 91 -8.72 6.19 2.88
C VAL A 91 -7.56 6.04 3.85
N GLU A 92 -7.11 4.81 4.06
CA GLU A 92 -6.12 4.44 5.08
C GLU A 92 -5.11 3.42 4.54
N LEU A 93 -3.90 3.45 5.09
CA LEU A 93 -2.93 2.37 4.89
C LEU A 93 -3.30 1.21 5.82
N THR A 94 -3.33 -0.01 5.28
CA THR A 94 -3.39 -1.22 6.12
C THR A 94 -2.05 -1.44 6.81
N GLU A 95 -1.97 -2.40 7.74
CA GLU A 95 -0.68 -2.80 8.34
C GLU A 95 0.35 -3.24 7.28
N HIS A 96 -0.10 -3.97 6.25
CA HIS A 96 0.74 -4.36 5.12
C HIS A 96 1.18 -3.14 4.29
N GLY A 97 0.28 -2.17 4.06
CA GLY A 97 0.61 -0.92 3.38
C GLY A 97 1.65 -0.08 4.12
N LYS A 98 1.53 0.02 5.45
CA LYS A 98 2.51 0.70 6.32
C LYS A 98 3.88 0.01 6.23
N LEU A 99 3.91 -1.32 6.28
CA LEU A 99 5.15 -2.10 6.14
C LEU A 99 5.82 -1.84 4.78
N VAL A 100 5.06 -1.95 3.68
CA VAL A 100 5.57 -1.68 2.34
C VAL A 100 6.12 -0.26 2.24
N LEU A 101 5.38 0.74 2.72
CA LEU A 101 5.83 2.13 2.70
C LEU A 101 7.14 2.32 3.50
N LYS A 102 7.23 1.72 4.68
CA LYS A 102 8.44 1.75 5.51
C LYS A 102 9.66 1.16 4.78
N ILE A 103 9.49 0.06 4.05
CA ILE A 103 10.56 -0.55 3.25
C ILE A 103 10.98 0.38 2.10
N LEU A 104 10.02 1.04 1.44
CA LEU A 104 10.29 1.98 0.34
C LEU A 104 11.05 3.23 0.80
N GLU A 105 10.91 3.63 2.07
CA GLU A 105 11.52 4.81 2.68
C GLU A 105 12.91 4.55 3.29
N VAL A 106 13.37 3.29 3.33
CA VAL A 106 14.73 2.96 3.77
C VAL A 106 15.75 3.71 2.92
N VAL A 107 16.57 4.53 3.56
CA VAL A 107 17.65 5.30 2.92
C VAL A 107 18.90 4.43 2.81
N GLU A 108 19.62 4.58 1.68
CA GLU A 108 20.95 3.99 1.46
C GLU A 108 21.99 4.57 2.42
#